data_AF-A0A954PW03-F1
#
_entry.id   AF-A0A954PW03-F1
#
_cell.length_a   1.000
_cell.length_b   1.000
_cell.length_c   1.000
_cell.angle_alpha   90.00
_cell.angle_beta   90.00
_cell.angle_gamma   90.00
#
_symmetry.space_group_name_H-M   'P 1'
#
loop_
_entity.id
_entity.type
_entity.pdbx_description
1 polymer ?
#
loop_
_entity_poly.entity_id
_entity_poly.type
_entity_poly.pdbx_seq_one_letter_code
_entity_poly.pdbx_strand_id
1 'polypeptide(L)'
;RRERLRAITVQVSPPDEMPLEAAMDLVNRQIVSPLIDEGVIGNEYFVALSGTADKLRQAWDALRFNFLMALLITYLLMAALFESWLYPLVVIFSVPLGAVGGIIGLWVLNFFVPQSLDVLTMLGFIILIGTVVNNAILIVHQSLVHMREEHVAPIEAVPMSVRTRIRPICITTLTTVLGLLPLVMFPGAGSELYRGLGVVFLGGMMVSTCFTLVLVPVVFVLFMDLRNALNLSPETTNVLE
;
A
#
# COMPACT_ATOMS: atom_id res chain seq x y z
N ARG A 1 -18.09 -12.96 -35.98
CA ARG A 1 -16.84 -12.75 -36.78
C ARG A 1 -15.92 -11.89 -35.91
N ARG A 2 -14.81 -12.44 -35.43
CA ARG A 2 -13.80 -11.71 -34.64
C ARG A 2 -12.53 -11.72 -35.49
N GLU A 3 -11.92 -10.56 -35.72
CA GLU A 3 -10.73 -10.42 -36.60
C GLU A 3 -10.86 -11.08 -37.98
N ARG A 4 -12.00 -10.88 -38.66
CA ARG A 4 -12.32 -11.43 -40.01
C ARG A 4 -12.48 -12.95 -40.12
N LEU A 5 -12.20 -13.72 -39.07
CA LEU A 5 -12.41 -15.18 -39.00
C LEU A 5 -13.81 -15.56 -38.46
N ARG A 6 -14.30 -16.75 -38.84
CA ARG A 6 -15.51 -17.34 -38.24
C ARG A 6 -15.16 -17.72 -36.80
N ALA A 7 -15.96 -17.25 -35.85
CA ALA A 7 -15.70 -17.44 -34.43
C ALA A 7 -16.98 -17.95 -33.75
N ILE A 8 -16.81 -18.91 -32.84
CA ILE A 8 -17.84 -19.39 -31.93
C ILE A 8 -17.49 -18.84 -30.55
N THR A 9 -18.42 -18.13 -29.93
CA THR A 9 -18.23 -17.56 -28.59
C THR A 9 -18.86 -18.48 -27.57
N VAL A 10 -18.07 -18.98 -26.62
CA VAL A 10 -18.56 -19.71 -25.45
C VAL A 10 -18.47 -18.77 -24.25
N GLN A 11 -19.59 -18.55 -23.57
CA GLN A 11 -19.65 -17.72 -22.36
C GLN A 11 -19.73 -18.61 -21.14
N VAL A 12 -18.88 -18.34 -20.14
CA VAL A 12 -18.86 -19.05 -18.86
C VAL A 12 -18.82 -18.00 -17.76
N SER A 13 -19.76 -18.08 -16.82
CA SER A 13 -19.79 -17.26 -15.62
C SER A 13 -19.38 -18.12 -14.43
N PRO A 14 -18.31 -17.77 -13.69
CA PRO A 14 -17.93 -18.50 -12.50
C PRO A 14 -18.95 -18.28 -11.36
N PRO A 15 -19.01 -19.20 -10.38
CA PRO A 15 -19.79 -19.00 -9.15
C PRO A 15 -19.28 -17.79 -8.36
N ASP A 16 -20.17 -17.10 -7.63
CA ASP A 16 -19.86 -15.87 -6.87
C ASP A 16 -18.77 -16.07 -5.79
N GLU A 17 -18.60 -17.31 -5.32
CA GLU A 17 -17.60 -17.67 -4.30
C GLU A 17 -16.19 -17.93 -4.89
N MET A 18 -16.08 -18.02 -6.21
CA MET A 18 -14.81 -18.31 -6.88
C MET A 18 -14.16 -17.03 -7.45
N PRO A 19 -12.91 -16.71 -7.08
CA PRO A 19 -12.17 -15.64 -7.72
C PRO A 19 -12.07 -15.87 -9.23
N LEU A 20 -12.35 -14.82 -10.01
CA LEU A 20 -12.31 -14.90 -11.48
C LEU A 20 -10.97 -15.41 -12.01
N GLU A 21 -9.87 -15.06 -11.34
CA GLU A 21 -8.52 -15.53 -11.70
C GLU A 21 -8.36 -17.04 -11.48
N ALA A 22 -8.89 -17.59 -10.38
CA ALA A 22 -8.91 -19.03 -10.14
C ALA A 22 -9.77 -19.78 -11.18
N ALA A 23 -10.90 -19.19 -11.59
CA ALA A 23 -11.74 -19.74 -12.65
C ALA A 23 -11.01 -19.74 -14.01
N MET A 24 -10.29 -18.66 -14.32
CA MET A 24 -9.51 -18.55 -15.56
C MET A 24 -8.35 -19.53 -15.58
N ASP A 25 -7.61 -19.67 -14.49
CA ASP A 25 -6.53 -20.66 -14.36
C ASP A 25 -7.06 -22.09 -14.48
N LEU A 26 -8.24 -22.37 -13.93
CA LEU A 26 -8.89 -23.68 -14.04
C LEU A 26 -9.29 -23.98 -15.48
N VAL A 27 -9.91 -23.02 -16.18
CA VAL A 27 -10.25 -23.17 -17.61
C VAL A 27 -8.99 -23.34 -18.46
N ASN A 28 -7.95 -22.54 -18.20
CA ASN A 28 -6.73 -22.60 -18.98
C ASN A 28 -6.02 -23.96 -18.77
N ARG A 29 -5.88 -24.39 -17.52
CA ARG A 29 -5.17 -25.62 -17.14
C ARG A 29 -5.95 -26.91 -17.47
N GLN A 30 -7.28 -26.92 -17.33
CA GLN A 30 -8.09 -28.12 -17.51
C GLN A 30 -8.71 -28.25 -18.90
N ILE A 31 -8.83 -27.16 -19.66
CA ILE A 31 -9.49 -27.17 -20.96
C ILE A 31 -8.51 -26.75 -22.04
N VAL A 32 -7.92 -25.56 -21.94
CA VAL A 32 -7.13 -24.99 -23.04
C VAL A 32 -5.80 -25.72 -23.24
N SER A 33 -5.01 -25.94 -22.19
CA SER A 33 -3.73 -26.65 -22.27
C SER A 33 -3.86 -28.08 -22.81
N PRO A 34 -4.74 -28.95 -22.25
CA PRO A 34 -4.88 -30.32 -22.77
C PRO A 34 -5.43 -30.37 -24.20
N LEU A 35 -6.30 -29.46 -24.61
CA LEU A 35 -6.79 -29.41 -26.00
C LEU A 35 -5.74 -28.94 -27.02
N ILE A 36 -4.74 -28.18 -26.57
CA ILE A 36 -3.56 -27.81 -27.38
C ILE A 36 -2.58 -29.01 -27.43
N ASP A 37 -2.34 -29.67 -26.30
CA ASP A 37 -1.44 -30.82 -26.21
C ASP A 37 -1.97 -32.05 -26.99
N GLU A 38 -3.30 -32.24 -27.04
CA GLU A 38 -3.96 -33.26 -27.87
C GLU A 38 -3.99 -32.90 -29.37
N GLY A 39 -3.51 -31.72 -29.76
CA GLY A 39 -3.41 -31.30 -31.16
C GLY A 39 -4.74 -30.93 -31.83
N VAL A 40 -5.82 -30.80 -31.05
CA VAL A 40 -7.15 -30.40 -31.54
C VAL A 40 -7.17 -28.90 -31.88
N ILE A 41 -6.37 -28.10 -31.17
CA ILE A 41 -6.23 -26.66 -31.33
C ILE A 41 -4.77 -26.38 -31.72
N GLY A 42 -4.48 -26.11 -33.00
CA GLY A 42 -3.11 -25.86 -33.46
C GLY A 42 -2.91 -25.66 -34.96
N ASN A 43 -3.71 -26.29 -35.84
CA ASN A 43 -3.55 -26.14 -37.30
C ASN A 43 -4.58 -25.21 -37.98
N GLU A 44 -5.85 -25.23 -37.57
CA GLU A 44 -6.91 -24.41 -38.21
C GLU A 44 -7.80 -23.61 -37.22
N TYR A 45 -7.76 -23.94 -35.93
CA TYR A 45 -8.58 -23.33 -34.89
C TYR A 45 -7.71 -22.62 -33.85
N PHE A 46 -8.05 -21.36 -33.55
CA PHE A 46 -7.40 -20.56 -32.51
C PHE A 46 -8.39 -20.31 -31.38
N VAL A 47 -7.95 -20.52 -30.14
CA VAL A 47 -8.71 -20.16 -28.93
C VAL A 47 -8.05 -18.95 -28.30
N ALA A 48 -8.80 -17.86 -28.21
CA ALA A 48 -8.42 -16.67 -27.49
C ALA A 48 -9.39 -16.47 -26.33
N LEU A 49 -8.92 -16.71 -25.11
CA LEU A 49 -9.59 -16.26 -23.90
C LEU A 49 -9.63 -14.73 -23.94
N SER A 50 -10.81 -14.15 -23.74
CA SER A 50 -10.95 -12.70 -23.72
C SER A 50 -12.24 -12.29 -23.04
N GLY A 51 -12.24 -11.11 -22.43
CA GLY A 51 -13.41 -10.58 -21.72
C GLY A 51 -13.00 -9.71 -20.54
N THR A 52 -13.87 -9.68 -19.53
CA THR A 52 -13.66 -8.90 -18.30
C THR A 52 -12.42 -9.35 -17.53
N ALA A 53 -12.03 -10.62 -17.63
CA ALA A 53 -10.84 -11.17 -16.98
C ALA A 53 -9.52 -10.55 -17.48
N ASP A 54 -9.33 -10.41 -18.80
CA ASP A 54 -8.12 -9.76 -19.36
C ASP A 54 -8.02 -8.31 -18.93
N LYS A 55 -9.15 -7.58 -18.94
CA LYS A 55 -9.19 -6.19 -18.51
C LYS A 55 -8.89 -6.06 -17.02
N LEU A 56 -9.39 -6.99 -16.20
CA LEU A 56 -9.09 -7.05 -14.78
C LEU A 56 -7.59 -7.31 -14.55
N ARG A 57 -7.00 -8.28 -15.26
CA ARG A 57 -5.56 -8.60 -15.13
C ARG A 57 -4.67 -7.44 -15.58
N GLN A 58 -4.98 -6.79 -16.70
CA GLN A 58 -4.29 -5.56 -17.12
C GLN A 58 -4.41 -4.44 -16.07
N ALA A 59 -5.59 -4.27 -15.47
CA ALA A 59 -5.77 -3.28 -14.42
C ALA A 59 -4.96 -3.64 -13.16
N TRP A 60 -4.92 -4.90 -12.76
CA TRP A 60 -4.08 -5.39 -11.64
C TRP A 60 -2.59 -5.16 -11.89
N ASP A 61 -2.08 -5.50 -13.07
CA ASP A 61 -0.68 -5.28 -13.41
C ASP A 61 -0.32 -3.79 -13.42
N ALA A 62 -1.20 -2.96 -14.00
CA ALA A 62 -1.03 -1.51 -13.99
C ALA A 62 -1.04 -0.94 -12.57
N LEU A 63 -1.94 -1.40 -11.70
CA LEU A 63 -2.03 -0.96 -10.30
C LEU A 63 -0.83 -1.41 -9.48
N ARG A 64 -0.36 -2.65 -9.67
CA ARG A 64 0.86 -3.16 -9.03
C ARG A 64 2.07 -2.32 -9.42
N PHE A 65 2.18 -2.00 -10.71
CA PHE A 65 3.24 -1.13 -11.22
C PHE A 65 3.14 0.29 -10.63
N ASN A 66 1.93 0.86 -10.60
CA ASN A 66 1.69 2.18 -10.01
C ASN A 66 2.00 2.21 -8.51
N PHE A 67 1.68 1.15 -7.77
CA PHE A 67 2.00 1.03 -6.35
C PHE A 67 3.52 1.01 -6.13
N LEU A 68 4.25 0.21 -6.91
CA LEU A 68 5.72 0.16 -6.83
C LEU A 68 6.35 1.51 -7.24
N MET A 69 5.81 2.14 -8.28
CA MET A 69 6.26 3.44 -8.75
C MET A 69 6.00 4.53 -7.71
N ALA A 70 4.83 4.53 -7.06
CA ALA A 70 4.51 5.45 -5.97
C ALA A 70 5.49 5.28 -4.81
N LEU A 71 5.75 4.03 -4.39
CA LEU A 71 6.72 3.74 -3.34
C LEU A 71 8.13 4.23 -3.70
N LEU A 72 8.57 4.00 -4.94
CA LEU A 72 9.87 4.43 -5.45
C LEU A 72 9.98 5.96 -5.49
N ILE A 73 8.98 6.65 -6.03
CA ILE A 73 8.96 8.11 -6.10
C ILE A 73 8.96 8.70 -4.69
N THR A 74 8.14 8.18 -3.78
CA THR A 74 8.11 8.61 -2.39
C THR A 74 9.45 8.36 -1.68
N TYR A 75 10.12 7.23 -1.95
CA TYR A 75 11.47 6.96 -1.45
C TYR A 75 12.48 8.01 -1.93
N LEU A 76 12.53 8.26 -3.25
CA LEU A 76 13.49 9.19 -3.84
C LEU A 76 13.25 10.63 -3.37
N LEU A 77 11.99 11.02 -3.22
CA LEU A 77 11.62 12.33 -2.68
C LEU A 77 12.11 12.48 -1.22
N MET A 78 11.94 11.45 -0.40
CA MET A 78 12.47 11.45 0.97
C MET A 78 14.00 11.40 1.01
N ALA A 79 14.65 10.66 0.12
CA ALA A 79 16.11 10.61 0.04
C ALA A 79 16.69 12.00 -0.29
N ALA A 80 16.02 12.74 -1.18
CA ALA A 80 16.34 14.13 -1.45
C ALA A 80 16.02 15.05 -0.25
N LEU A 81 14.89 14.84 0.43
CA LEU A 81 14.49 15.66 1.60
C LEU A 81 15.46 15.52 2.78
N PHE A 82 15.91 14.30 3.07
CA PHE A 82 16.78 14.02 4.21
C PHE A 82 18.27 14.03 3.85
N GLU A 83 18.61 14.26 2.58
CA GLU A 83 19.97 14.18 2.04
C GLU A 83 20.68 12.87 2.44
N SER A 84 19.91 11.78 2.53
CA SER A 84 20.38 10.49 3.05
C SER A 84 19.50 9.37 2.54
N TRP A 85 20.13 8.26 2.17
CA TRP A 85 19.46 7.04 1.72
C TRP A 85 18.94 6.18 2.89
N LEU A 86 19.42 6.43 4.11
CA LEU A 86 19.12 5.60 5.28
C LEU A 86 17.83 6.00 5.99
N TYR A 87 17.61 7.30 6.23
CA TYR A 87 16.41 7.79 6.93
C TYR A 87 15.09 7.48 6.19
N PRO A 88 15.00 7.57 4.84
CA PRO A 88 13.82 7.17 4.09
C PRO A 88 13.42 5.71 4.28
N LEU A 89 14.39 4.81 4.52
CA LEU A 89 14.14 3.38 4.70
C LEU A 89 13.34 3.12 5.98
N VAL A 90 13.66 3.83 7.07
CA VAL A 90 12.90 3.79 8.34
C VAL A 90 11.45 4.20 8.11
N VAL A 91 11.22 5.21 7.27
CA VAL A 91 9.87 5.68 6.96
C VAL A 91 9.09 4.67 6.11
N ILE A 92 9.72 4.09 5.09
CA ILE A 92 9.04 3.10 4.23
C ILE A 92 8.64 1.85 4.99
N PHE A 93 9.36 1.52 6.07
CA PHE A 93 9.00 0.39 6.93
C PHE A 93 7.61 0.52 7.58
N SER A 94 7.04 1.73 7.67
CA SER A 94 5.67 1.93 8.17
C SER A 94 4.58 1.63 7.12
N VAL A 95 4.91 1.65 5.82
CA VAL A 95 3.94 1.47 4.72
C VAL A 95 3.28 0.09 4.73
N PRO A 96 4.02 -1.03 4.84
CA PRO A 96 3.40 -2.36 4.93
C PRO A 96 2.43 -2.47 6.10
N LEU A 97 2.72 -1.80 7.21
CA LEU A 97 1.86 -1.80 8.38
C LEU A 97 0.52 -1.11 8.13
N GLY A 98 0.54 0.01 7.38
CA GLY A 98 -0.68 0.64 6.91
C GLY A 98 -1.47 -0.26 5.97
N ALA A 99 -0.80 -0.95 5.05
CA ALA A 99 -1.46 -1.90 4.16
C ALA A 99 -2.14 -3.03 4.94
N VAL A 100 -1.48 -3.58 5.98
CA VAL A 100 -2.11 -4.55 6.90
C VAL A 100 -3.35 -3.97 7.56
N GLY A 101 -3.28 -2.73 8.04
CA GLY A 101 -4.44 -2.02 8.60
C GLY A 101 -5.60 -1.87 7.61
N GLY A 102 -5.29 -1.58 6.34
CA GLY A 102 -6.29 -1.45 5.28
C GLY A 102 -6.95 -2.78 4.94
N ILE A 103 -6.18 -3.86 4.91
CA ILE A 103 -6.69 -5.23 4.74
C ILE A 103 -7.59 -5.61 5.91
N ILE A 104 -7.18 -5.33 7.16
CA ILE A 104 -8.00 -5.56 8.35
C ILE A 104 -9.30 -4.75 8.27
N GLY A 105 -9.23 -3.49 7.87
CA GLY A 105 -10.41 -2.64 7.70
C GLY A 105 -11.40 -3.21 6.68
N LEU A 106 -10.89 -3.65 5.53
CA LEU A 106 -11.70 -4.31 4.50
C LEU A 106 -12.29 -5.63 5.00
N TRP A 107 -11.51 -6.44 5.72
CA TRP A 107 -11.95 -7.70 6.30
C TRP A 107 -13.08 -7.51 7.31
N VAL A 108 -12.96 -6.51 8.19
CA VAL A 108 -14.03 -6.14 9.14
C VAL A 108 -15.28 -5.69 8.40
N LEU A 109 -15.15 -4.87 7.35
CA LEU A 109 -16.31 -4.45 6.55
C LEU A 109 -16.96 -5.63 5.84
N ASN A 110 -16.18 -6.58 5.31
CA ASN A 110 -16.68 -7.75 4.60
C ASN A 110 -17.63 -8.62 5.45
N PHE A 111 -17.55 -8.50 6.80
CA PHE A 111 -18.51 -9.11 7.72
C PHE A 111 -19.90 -8.46 7.67
N PHE A 112 -19.98 -7.16 7.39
CA PHE A 112 -21.22 -6.39 7.32
C PHE A 112 -21.74 -6.25 5.88
N VAL A 113 -20.85 -5.92 4.94
CA VAL A 113 -21.20 -5.82 3.52
C VAL A 113 -20.07 -6.37 2.67
N PRO A 114 -20.36 -7.33 1.77
CA PRO A 114 -19.34 -7.91 0.92
C PRO A 114 -18.73 -6.84 -0.01
N GLN A 115 -17.40 -6.71 0.06
CA GLN A 115 -16.62 -5.83 -0.80
C GLN A 115 -15.38 -6.55 -1.30
N SER A 116 -15.30 -6.69 -2.61
CA SER A 116 -14.18 -7.30 -3.30
C SER A 116 -12.99 -6.34 -3.35
N LEU A 117 -11.79 -6.90 -3.46
CA LEU A 117 -10.62 -6.13 -3.89
C LEU A 117 -10.74 -5.83 -5.39
N ASP A 118 -10.94 -4.57 -5.69
CA ASP A 118 -11.13 -3.99 -7.01
C ASP A 118 -10.12 -2.86 -7.28
N VAL A 119 -10.24 -2.22 -8.45
CA VAL A 119 -9.36 -1.12 -8.84
C VAL A 119 -9.42 0.06 -7.86
N LEU A 120 -10.60 0.35 -7.30
CA LEU A 120 -10.79 1.53 -6.45
C LEU A 120 -10.30 1.30 -5.01
N THR A 121 -10.50 0.10 -4.46
CA THR A 121 -9.87 -0.32 -3.19
C THR A 121 -8.35 -0.29 -3.29
N MET A 122 -7.76 -0.72 -4.41
CA MET A 122 -6.33 -0.57 -4.69
C MET A 122 -5.88 0.89 -4.75
N LEU A 123 -6.67 1.77 -5.37
CA LEU A 123 -6.40 3.20 -5.34
C LEU A 123 -6.38 3.74 -3.90
N GLY A 124 -7.24 3.22 -3.02
CA GLY A 124 -7.21 3.50 -1.58
C GLY A 124 -5.86 3.16 -0.94
N PHE A 125 -5.26 2.02 -1.26
CA PHE A 125 -3.90 1.66 -0.81
C PHE A 125 -2.82 2.61 -1.35
N ILE A 126 -2.95 3.08 -2.60
CA ILE A 126 -2.00 4.04 -3.19
C ILE A 126 -2.04 5.37 -2.43
N ILE A 127 -3.24 5.89 -2.14
CA ILE A 127 -3.41 7.13 -1.36
C ILE A 127 -2.90 6.91 0.08
N LEU A 128 -3.13 5.72 0.64
CA LEU A 128 -2.68 5.36 1.98
C LEU A 128 -1.17 5.50 2.13
N ILE A 129 -0.36 5.09 1.12
CA ILE A 129 1.10 5.24 1.15
C ILE A 129 1.49 6.67 1.50
N GLY A 130 0.93 7.66 0.81
CA GLY A 130 1.26 9.08 1.03
C GLY A 130 0.91 9.54 2.43
N THR A 131 -0.27 9.16 2.94
CA THR A 131 -0.72 9.57 4.27
C THR A 131 0.08 8.94 5.41
N VAL A 132 0.40 7.66 5.30
CA VAL A 132 1.22 6.93 6.27
C VAL A 132 2.65 7.47 6.29
N VAL A 133 3.21 7.71 5.10
CA VAL A 133 4.54 8.30 4.95
C VAL A 133 4.56 9.72 5.53
N ASN A 134 3.55 10.55 5.29
CA ASN A 134 3.50 11.92 5.84
C ASN A 134 3.60 11.94 7.38
N ASN A 135 2.84 11.07 8.06
CA ASN A 135 2.89 10.97 9.52
C ASN A 135 4.27 10.53 10.02
N ALA A 136 4.90 9.58 9.33
CA ALA A 136 6.24 9.09 9.66
C ALA A 136 7.35 10.13 9.37
N ILE A 137 7.27 10.84 8.22
CA ILE A 137 8.20 11.93 7.85
C ILE A 137 8.23 12.98 8.95
N LEU A 138 7.07 13.41 9.45
CA LEU A 138 7.01 14.46 10.48
C LEU A 138 7.71 14.08 11.78
N ILE A 139 7.68 12.80 12.16
CA ILE A 139 8.36 12.29 13.37
C ILE A 139 9.87 12.23 13.13
N VAL A 140 10.30 11.64 12.01
CA VAL A 140 11.73 11.49 11.67
C VAL A 140 12.38 12.85 11.44
N HIS A 141 11.75 13.72 10.67
CA HIS A 141 12.24 15.07 10.42
C HIS A 141 12.39 15.86 11.72
N GLN A 142 11.37 15.84 12.59
CA GLN A 142 11.45 16.54 13.86
C GLN A 142 12.55 15.96 14.77
N SER A 143 12.78 14.64 14.73
CA SER A 143 13.86 14.00 15.50
C SER A 143 15.22 14.46 15.00
N LEU A 144 15.40 14.56 13.69
CA LEU A 144 16.61 15.08 13.06
C LEU A 144 16.85 16.57 13.36
N VAL A 145 15.79 17.37 13.42
CA VAL A 145 15.88 18.80 13.79
C VAL A 145 16.38 18.95 15.22
N HIS A 146 15.77 18.29 16.21
CA HIS A 146 16.25 18.36 17.59
C HIS A 146 17.71 17.88 17.71
N MET A 147 18.07 16.82 16.99
CA MET A 147 19.45 16.33 16.95
C MET A 147 20.46 17.33 16.37
N ARG A 148 20.10 18.05 15.30
CA ARG A 148 21.00 18.99 14.60
C ARG A 148 21.07 20.35 15.28
N GLU A 149 19.94 20.87 15.77
CA GLU A 149 19.82 22.23 16.31
C GLU A 149 20.00 22.28 17.83
N GLU A 150 19.49 21.28 18.56
CA GLU A 150 19.54 21.23 20.03
C GLU A 150 20.66 20.30 20.55
N HIS A 151 21.39 19.63 19.64
CA HIS A 151 22.49 18.70 19.95
C HIS A 151 22.13 17.59 20.95
N VAL A 152 20.86 17.21 21.00
CA VAL A 152 20.37 16.13 21.86
C VAL A 152 20.66 14.76 21.26
N ALA A 153 20.93 13.78 22.13
CA ALA A 153 21.14 12.40 21.71
C ALA A 153 19.85 11.82 21.07
N PRO A 154 19.96 10.84 20.16
CA PRO A 154 18.80 10.22 19.49
C PRO A 154 17.72 9.72 20.46
N ILE A 155 18.16 9.15 21.58
CA ILE A 155 17.29 8.58 22.60
C ILE A 155 16.45 9.63 23.34
N GLU A 156 16.88 10.90 23.32
CA GLU A 156 16.18 12.05 23.89
C GLU A 156 15.38 12.81 22.82
N ALA A 157 15.95 12.96 21.62
CA ALA A 157 15.35 13.67 20.49
C ALA A 157 14.03 13.07 20.01
N VAL A 158 13.96 11.73 19.98
CA VAL A 158 12.79 10.97 19.49
C VAL A 158 11.55 11.16 20.36
N PRO A 159 11.59 10.96 21.69
CA PRO A 159 10.42 11.19 22.54
C PRO A 159 9.96 12.67 22.56
N MET A 160 10.89 13.63 22.46
CA MET A 160 10.55 15.05 22.32
C MET A 160 9.76 15.32 21.02
N SER A 161 10.20 14.69 19.93
CA SER A 161 9.54 14.76 18.62
C SER A 161 8.14 14.14 18.64
N VAL A 162 7.97 12.98 19.27
CA VAL A 162 6.64 12.35 19.40
C VAL A 162 5.70 13.25 20.22
N ARG A 163 6.17 13.83 21.33
CA ARG A 163 5.35 14.67 22.22
C ARG A 163 4.83 15.94 21.53
N THR A 164 5.63 16.54 20.66
CA THR A 164 5.23 17.74 19.89
C THR A 164 4.30 17.39 18.72
N ARG A 165 4.43 16.20 18.13
CA ARG A 165 3.68 15.79 16.92
C ARG A 165 2.38 15.02 17.21
N ILE A 166 2.22 14.40 18.37
CA ILE A 166 1.05 13.57 18.67
C ILE A 166 -0.29 14.34 18.53
N ARG A 167 -0.34 15.60 18.98
CA ARG A 167 -1.55 16.43 18.89
C ARG A 167 -1.92 16.75 17.42
N PRO A 168 -1.01 17.31 16.59
CA PRO A 168 -1.27 17.50 15.16
C PRO A 168 -1.65 16.22 14.40
N ILE A 169 -0.96 15.10 14.66
CA ILE A 169 -1.23 13.82 13.99
C ILE A 169 -2.63 13.31 14.35
N CYS A 170 -3.05 13.42 15.61
CA CYS A 170 -4.40 13.04 16.02
C CYS A 170 -5.48 13.94 15.39
N ILE A 171 -5.28 15.25 15.30
CA ILE A 171 -6.24 16.19 14.70
C ILE A 171 -6.45 15.88 13.22
N THR A 172 -5.37 15.74 12.46
CA THR A 172 -5.44 15.38 11.04
C THR A 172 -6.10 14.02 10.87
N THR A 173 -5.71 13.05 11.70
CA THR A 173 -6.30 11.70 11.62
C THR A 173 -7.79 11.71 11.88
N LEU A 174 -8.22 12.37 12.95
CA LEU A 174 -9.63 12.46 13.31
C LEU A 174 -10.44 13.21 12.25
N THR A 175 -9.89 14.28 11.67
CA THR A 175 -10.57 15.07 10.62
C THR A 175 -10.81 14.23 9.38
N THR A 176 -9.81 13.48 8.93
CA THR A 176 -9.94 12.57 7.79
C THR A 176 -10.90 11.43 8.08
N VAL A 177 -10.83 10.87 9.30
CA VAL A 177 -11.77 9.82 9.74
C VAL A 177 -13.20 10.34 9.67
N LEU A 178 -13.49 11.46 10.32
CA LEU A 178 -14.84 12.03 10.35
C LEU A 178 -15.31 12.51 8.97
N GLY A 179 -14.39 12.93 8.09
CA GLY A 179 -14.71 13.34 6.72
C GLY A 179 -15.11 12.18 5.81
N LEU A 180 -14.47 11.00 5.97
CA LEU A 180 -14.74 9.82 5.14
C LEU A 180 -15.71 8.82 5.79
N LEU A 181 -15.97 8.94 7.09
CA LEU A 181 -16.90 8.08 7.81
C LEU A 181 -18.32 8.07 7.17
N PRO A 182 -18.92 9.21 6.78
CA PRO A 182 -20.25 9.21 6.17
C PRO A 182 -20.27 8.48 4.83
N LEU A 183 -19.20 8.61 4.04
CA LEU A 183 -19.06 7.95 2.73
C LEU A 183 -19.06 6.42 2.86
N VAL A 184 -18.51 5.91 3.96
CA VAL A 184 -18.43 4.48 4.24
C VAL A 184 -19.71 3.94 4.88
N MET A 185 -20.32 4.71 5.80
CA MET A 185 -21.45 4.27 6.62
C MET A 185 -22.81 4.42 5.93
N PHE A 186 -23.01 5.45 5.10
CA PHE A 186 -24.32 5.71 4.50
C PHE A 186 -24.41 5.12 3.08
N PRO A 187 -25.29 4.14 2.85
CA PRO A 187 -25.52 3.61 1.52
C PRO A 187 -26.26 4.62 0.65
N GLY A 188 -25.84 4.76 -0.61
CA GLY A 188 -26.41 5.67 -1.59
C GLY A 188 -26.02 5.29 -3.01
N ALA A 189 -26.57 5.99 -4.01
CA ALA A 189 -26.21 5.73 -5.40
C ALA A 189 -24.70 5.97 -5.62
N GLY A 190 -23.98 4.92 -6.06
CA GLY A 190 -22.54 4.97 -6.25
C GLY A 190 -21.70 4.79 -4.98
N SER A 191 -22.30 4.62 -3.80
CA SER A 191 -21.54 4.42 -2.55
C SER A 191 -20.76 3.11 -2.58
N GLU A 192 -21.25 2.07 -3.27
CA GLU A 192 -20.55 0.78 -3.37
C GLU A 192 -19.17 0.89 -4.01
N LEU A 193 -19.01 1.82 -4.96
CA LEU A 193 -17.74 2.08 -5.63
C LEU A 193 -16.76 2.72 -4.63
N TYR A 194 -17.16 3.82 -3.99
CA TYR A 194 -16.28 4.60 -3.10
C TYR A 194 -16.10 4.02 -1.70
N ARG A 195 -17.02 3.14 -1.25
CA ARG A 195 -16.95 2.53 0.08
C ARG A 195 -15.72 1.66 0.24
N GLY A 196 -15.37 0.84 -0.76
CA GLY A 196 -14.17 0.02 -0.72
C GLY A 196 -12.89 0.86 -0.55
N LEU A 197 -12.76 1.92 -1.34
CA LEU A 197 -11.68 2.90 -1.22
C LEU A 197 -11.64 3.54 0.18
N GLY A 198 -12.78 4.02 0.66
CA GLY A 198 -12.90 4.71 1.94
C GLY A 198 -12.54 3.82 3.12
N VAL A 199 -12.94 2.55 3.10
CA VAL A 199 -12.72 1.59 4.19
C VAL A 199 -11.26 1.20 4.29
N VAL A 200 -10.62 0.86 3.17
CA VAL A 200 -9.19 0.53 3.13
C VAL A 200 -8.37 1.70 3.65
N PHE A 201 -8.70 2.90 3.19
CA PHE A 201 -8.01 4.11 3.59
C PHE A 201 -8.22 4.44 5.07
N LEU A 202 -9.46 4.40 5.57
CA LEU A 202 -9.79 4.63 6.99
C LEU A 202 -9.16 3.60 7.92
N GLY A 203 -9.32 2.31 7.62
CA GLY A 203 -8.78 1.22 8.42
C GLY A 203 -7.27 1.22 8.42
N GLY A 204 -6.66 1.40 7.24
CA GLY A 204 -5.22 1.53 7.08
C GLY A 204 -4.65 2.70 7.87
N MET A 205 -5.33 3.85 7.82
CA MET A 205 -4.88 5.06 8.49
C MET A 205 -5.05 4.99 10.01
N MET A 206 -6.16 4.47 10.53
CA MET A 206 -6.36 4.29 11.97
C MET A 206 -5.30 3.37 12.58
N VAL A 207 -5.09 2.21 11.97
CA VAL A 207 -4.10 1.23 12.42
C VAL A 207 -2.71 1.82 12.25
N SER A 208 -2.39 2.37 11.07
CA SER A 208 -1.08 2.94 10.80
C SER A 208 -0.73 4.08 11.74
N THR A 209 -1.64 5.02 12.02
CA THR A 209 -1.35 6.13 12.94
C THR A 209 -1.03 5.62 14.35
N CYS A 210 -1.79 4.66 14.86
CA CYS A 210 -1.54 4.04 16.16
C CYS A 210 -0.15 3.39 16.23
N PHE A 211 0.18 2.59 15.21
CA PHE A 211 1.47 1.92 15.16
C PHE A 211 2.63 2.86 14.82
N THR A 212 2.45 3.85 13.94
CA THR A 212 3.50 4.79 13.52
C THR A 212 4.02 5.59 14.71
N LEU A 213 3.14 6.00 15.63
CA LEU A 213 3.53 6.71 16.85
C LEU A 213 4.43 5.89 17.79
N VAL A 214 4.44 4.56 17.67
CA VAL A 214 5.25 3.66 18.50
C VAL A 214 6.41 3.08 17.70
N LEU A 215 6.13 2.52 16.53
CA LEU A 215 7.06 1.79 15.69
C LEU A 215 8.11 2.72 15.05
N VAL A 216 7.72 3.88 14.52
CA VAL A 216 8.69 4.78 13.87
C VAL A 216 9.76 5.25 14.85
N PRO A 217 9.43 5.70 16.07
CA PRO A 217 10.41 5.97 17.12
C PRO A 217 11.37 4.82 17.40
N VAL A 218 10.82 3.61 17.60
CA VAL A 218 11.61 2.43 17.97
C VAL A 218 12.54 2.02 16.83
N VAL A 219 12.03 1.96 15.61
CA VAL A 219 12.82 1.60 14.42
C VAL A 219 13.89 2.67 14.18
N PHE A 220 13.58 3.95 14.37
CA PHE A 220 14.56 5.03 14.22
C PHE A 220 15.71 4.90 15.22
N VAL A 221 15.42 4.72 16.51
CA VAL A 221 16.47 4.53 17.54
C VAL A 221 17.29 3.28 17.26
N LEU A 222 16.65 2.15 16.95
CA LEU A 222 17.35 0.90 16.60
C LEU A 222 18.28 1.10 15.41
N PHE A 223 17.82 1.82 14.38
CA PHE A 223 18.60 2.07 13.18
C PHE A 223 19.80 2.99 13.46
N MET A 224 19.62 3.95 14.36
CA MET A 224 20.68 4.83 14.82
C MET A 224 21.73 4.11 15.65
N ASP A 225 21.31 3.24 16.58
CA ASP A 225 22.21 2.41 17.37
C ASP A 225 23.00 1.44 16.47
N LEU A 226 22.34 0.84 15.48
CA LEU A 226 22.98 -0.02 14.48
C LEU A 226 24.02 0.75 13.64
N ARG A 227 23.70 1.99 13.24
CA ARG A 227 24.64 2.86 12.51
C ARG A 227 25.88 3.20 13.35
N ASN A 228 25.68 3.47 14.63
CA ASN A 228 26.77 3.75 15.57
C ASN A 228 27.64 2.49 15.81
N ALA A 229 27.01 1.32 15.97
CA ALA A 229 27.71 0.04 16.15
C ALA A 229 28.50 -0.40 14.90
N LEU A 230 28.06 0.01 13.70
CA LEU A 230 28.72 -0.31 12.42
C LEU A 230 29.79 0.73 11.99
N ASN A 231 30.16 1.70 12.85
CA ASN A 231 31.20 2.70 12.58
C ASN A 231 31.03 3.46 11.24
N LEU A 232 29.80 3.79 10.85
CA LEU A 232 29.54 4.70 9.71
C LEU A 232 29.54 6.18 10.14
N SER A 233 30.47 6.53 11.04
CA SER A 233 30.80 7.91 11.39
C SER A 233 32.19 8.25 10.89
N PRO A 234 32.36 9.28 10.04
CA PRO A 234 33.66 9.93 9.92
C PRO A 234 33.95 10.62 11.26
N GLU A 235 35.09 10.23 11.85
CA GLU A 235 35.85 10.90 12.91
C GLU A 235 35.11 11.83 13.89
N THR A 236 34.77 11.30 15.06
CA THR A 236 34.90 12.06 16.32
C THR A 236 36.32 11.86 16.86
N THR A 237 37.30 12.52 16.25
CA THR A 237 38.60 12.77 16.90
C THR A 237 38.82 14.27 16.92
N ASN A 238 39.09 14.78 18.13
CA ASN A 238 39.40 16.17 18.50
C ASN A 238 38.21 17.13 18.59
N VAL A 239 37.70 17.35 19.80
CA VAL A 239 38.02 18.56 20.59
C VAL A 239 37.91 18.20 22.08
N LEU A 240 39.03 17.79 22.67
CA LEU A 240 39.37 18.09 24.07
C LEU A 240 40.69 18.87 23.99
N GLU A 241 40.59 20.20 23.90
CA GLU A 241 41.55 21.19 24.41
C GLU A 241 40.78 22.46 24.77
#